data_AF-A0A1M5FPZ1-F1
#
_entry.id   AF-A0A1M5FPZ1-F1
#
_cell.length_a   1.000
_cell.length_b   1.000
_cell.length_c   1.000
_cell.angle_alpha   90.00
_cell.angle_beta   90.00
_cell.angle_gamma   90.00
#
_symmetry.space_group_name_H-M   'P 1'
#
loop_
_entity.id
_entity.type
_entity.pdbx_description
1 polymer ?
#
loop_
_entity_poly.entity_id
_entity_poly.type
_entity_poly.pdbx_seq_one_letter_code
_entity_poly.pdbx_strand_id
1 'polypeptide(L)'
;MKGAACRSLTAELFDIVRMAVGYRRTMPDHLLTQIVPHMPSGDMIAIDDLISCLLDTDGLHDDLADHLEGAIATIRSCIAAGTERRDVPIPPERLIGCDAAHDIVDVLSPDAEALRAALPAVEALSRATRHALDFAEGVRVSRQMLSAE
;
A
#
# COMPACT_ATOMS: atom_id res chain seq x y z
N MET A 1 -17.80 -13.21 33.16
CA MET A 1 -18.03 -12.64 31.81
C MET A 1 -17.57 -11.20 31.82
N LYS A 2 -16.40 -10.90 31.27
CA LYS A 2 -15.92 -9.52 31.09
C LYS A 2 -16.72 -8.94 29.93
N GLY A 3 -17.59 -7.96 30.22
CA GLY A 3 -18.28 -7.20 29.18
C GLY A 3 -17.23 -6.51 28.31
N ALA A 4 -17.17 -6.86 27.03
CA ALA A 4 -16.49 -6.05 26.04
C ALA A 4 -17.20 -4.69 26.06
N ALA A 5 -16.51 -3.67 26.55
CA ALA A 5 -17.01 -2.30 26.48
C ALA A 5 -17.24 -1.99 25.00
N CYS A 6 -18.51 -1.85 24.61
CA CYS A 6 -18.88 -1.35 23.30
C CYS A 6 -18.29 0.08 23.21
N ARG A 7 -17.18 0.24 22.49
CA ARG A 7 -16.62 1.58 22.22
C ARG A 7 -17.69 2.37 21.47
N SER A 8 -17.80 3.66 21.74
CA SER A 8 -18.72 4.49 20.96
C SER A 8 -18.24 4.53 19.51
N LEU A 9 -19.18 4.46 18.54
CA LEU A 9 -18.90 4.59 17.10
C LEU A 9 -18.02 5.81 16.78
N THR A 10 -18.18 6.88 17.56
CA THR A 10 -17.39 8.12 17.44
C THR A 10 -15.92 7.95 17.84
N ALA A 11 -15.61 7.10 18.84
CA ALA A 11 -14.24 6.83 19.25
C ALA A 11 -13.52 5.97 18.20
N GLU A 12 -14.23 5.01 17.60
CA GLU A 12 -13.72 4.18 16.52
C GLU A 12 -13.47 5.00 15.24
N LEU A 13 -14.42 5.87 14.85
CA LEU A 13 -14.24 6.84 13.76
C LEU A 13 -13.01 7.72 14.00
N PHE A 14 -12.85 8.25 15.21
CA PHE A 14 -11.71 9.10 15.56
C PHE A 14 -10.38 8.35 15.43
N ASP A 15 -10.30 7.11 15.92
CA ASP A 15 -9.10 6.29 15.80
C ASP A 15 -8.74 5.99 14.34
N ILE A 16 -9.72 5.63 13.50
CA ILE A 16 -9.54 5.34 12.08
C ILE A 16 -9.05 6.59 11.32
N VAL A 17 -9.75 7.71 11.49
CA VAL A 17 -9.41 8.98 10.81
C VAL A 17 -8.05 9.49 11.28
N ARG A 18 -7.76 9.42 12.58
CA ARG A 18 -6.46 9.87 13.13
C ARG A 18 -5.30 9.07 12.54
N MET A 19 -5.44 7.76 12.38
CA MET A 19 -4.40 6.94 11.73
C MET A 19 -4.21 7.33 10.26
N ALA A 20 -5.30 7.44 9.49
CA ALA A 20 -5.24 7.80 8.08
C ALA A 20 -4.63 9.19 7.86
N VAL A 21 -5.01 10.19 8.66
CA VAL A 21 -4.43 11.54 8.63
C VAL A 21 -2.95 11.52 9.02
N GLY A 22 -2.58 10.70 10.02
CA GLY A 22 -1.19 10.51 10.42
C GLY A 22 -0.33 10.00 9.27
N TYR A 23 -0.77 8.93 8.59
CA TYR A 23 -0.09 8.39 7.41
C TYR A 23 -0.04 9.38 6.26
N ARG A 24 -1.15 10.08 5.97
CA ARG A 24 -1.24 11.08 4.90
C ARG A 24 -0.18 12.16 5.06
N ARG A 25 0.00 12.68 6.28
CA ARG A 25 0.93 13.78 6.56
C ARG A 25 2.38 13.46 6.24
N THR A 26 2.81 12.21 6.48
CA THR A 26 4.20 11.78 6.23
C THR A 26 4.39 11.19 4.84
N MET A 27 3.31 10.96 4.09
CA MET A 27 3.38 10.23 2.83
C MET A 27 4.13 10.98 1.73
N PRO A 28 3.98 12.30 1.52
CA PRO A 28 4.76 13.01 0.50
C PRO A 28 6.27 12.82 0.68
N ASP A 29 6.76 13.00 1.91
CA ASP A 29 8.18 12.81 2.24
C ASP A 29 8.62 11.36 2.02
N HIS A 30 7.78 10.39 2.40
CA HIS A 30 8.05 8.97 2.14
C HIS A 30 8.16 8.67 0.64
N LEU A 31 7.22 9.16 -0.17
CA LEU A 31 7.25 8.98 -1.62
C LEU A 31 8.52 9.59 -2.21
N LEU A 32 8.82 10.85 -1.88
CA LEU A 32 9.99 11.57 -2.39
C LEU A 32 11.33 10.94 -2.00
N THR A 33 11.43 10.35 -0.81
CA THR A 33 12.71 9.84 -0.29
C THR A 33 12.91 8.34 -0.43
N GLN A 34 11.83 7.55 -0.46
CA GLN A 34 11.90 6.07 -0.47
C GLN A 34 11.36 5.43 -1.74
N ILE A 35 10.55 6.14 -2.54
CA ILE A 35 9.96 5.61 -3.77
C ILE A 35 10.61 6.25 -5.00
N VAL A 36 10.50 7.57 -5.14
CA VAL A 36 10.97 8.33 -6.32
C VAL A 36 12.39 7.99 -6.75
N PRO A 37 13.39 7.85 -5.85
CA PRO A 37 14.78 7.56 -6.26
C PRO A 37 14.97 6.22 -6.97
N HIS A 38 14.04 5.27 -6.78
CA HIS A 38 14.11 3.90 -7.28
C HIS A 38 13.13 3.65 -8.43
N MET A 39 12.36 4.65 -8.83
CA MET A 39 11.40 4.55 -9.92
C MET A 39 12.06 4.82 -11.27
N PRO A 40 11.73 4.03 -12.32
CA PRO A 40 12.15 4.35 -13.68
C PRO A 40 11.51 5.69 -14.11
N SER A 41 12.25 6.51 -14.85
CA SER A 41 11.80 7.84 -15.29
C SER A 41 10.50 7.83 -16.11
N GLY A 42 10.13 6.69 -16.72
CA GLY A 42 8.89 6.53 -17.48
C GLY A 42 7.65 6.20 -16.64
N ASP A 43 7.82 5.78 -15.38
CA ASP A 43 6.74 5.23 -14.55
C ASP A 43 6.35 6.19 -13.41
N MET A 44 6.73 7.46 -13.50
CA MET A 44 6.56 8.44 -12.43
C MET A 44 5.15 9.06 -12.36
N ILE A 45 4.37 9.01 -13.44
CA ILE A 45 3.10 9.74 -13.57
C ILE A 45 2.16 9.48 -12.38
N ALA A 46 1.88 8.21 -12.07
CA ALA A 46 0.99 7.85 -10.97
C ALA A 46 1.52 8.27 -9.59
N ILE A 47 2.84 8.36 -9.43
CA ILE A 47 3.49 8.80 -8.19
C ILE A 47 3.39 10.32 -8.06
N ASP A 48 3.64 11.05 -9.15
CA ASP A 48 3.54 12.51 -9.20
C ASP A 48 2.10 12.98 -8.96
N ASP A 49 1.11 12.29 -9.55
CA ASP A 49 -0.30 12.57 -9.34
C ASP A 49 -0.70 12.33 -7.86
N LEU A 50 -0.22 11.23 -7.26
CA LEU A 50 -0.44 10.96 -5.84
C LEU A 50 0.21 12.03 -4.95
N ILE A 51 1.45 12.43 -5.23
CA ILE A 51 2.14 13.49 -4.48
C ILE A 51 1.34 14.80 -4.58
N SER A 52 0.89 15.17 -5.77
CA SER A 52 0.10 16.38 -6.01
C SER A 52 -1.22 16.32 -5.22
N CYS A 53 -1.93 15.20 -5.28
CA CYS A 53 -3.15 14.95 -4.50
C CYS A 53 -2.92 15.11 -2.98
N LEU A 54 -1.81 14.59 -2.47
CA LEU A 54 -1.43 14.69 -1.05
C LEU A 54 -1.02 16.11 -0.62
N LEU A 55 -0.59 16.97 -1.54
CA LEU A 55 -0.21 18.34 -1.25
C LEU A 55 -1.37 19.33 -1.42
N ASP A 56 -2.26 19.09 -2.39
CA ASP A 56 -3.30 20.03 -2.78
C ASP A 56 -4.58 19.92 -1.94
N THR A 57 -4.93 18.71 -1.47
CA THR A 57 -6.28 18.46 -0.93
C THR A 57 -6.25 17.96 0.51
N ASP A 58 -6.63 18.80 1.48
CA ASP A 58 -6.75 18.37 2.87
C ASP A 58 -7.95 17.42 3.08
N GLY A 59 -7.67 16.15 3.38
CA GLY A 59 -8.69 15.19 3.80
C GLY A 59 -8.49 13.80 3.21
N LEU A 60 -9.48 12.95 3.48
CA LEU A 60 -9.63 11.63 2.88
C LEU A 60 -10.84 11.73 1.94
N HIS A 61 -10.61 11.46 0.67
CA HIS A 61 -11.63 11.52 -0.39
C HIS A 61 -11.40 10.37 -1.38
N ASP A 62 -12.42 10.08 -2.19
CA ASP A 62 -12.38 8.96 -3.13
C ASP A 62 -11.20 9.08 -4.11
N ASP A 63 -10.93 10.29 -4.63
CA ASP A 63 -9.78 10.45 -5.54
C ASP A 63 -8.46 10.05 -4.86
N LEU A 64 -8.27 10.32 -3.56
CA LEU A 64 -7.04 9.90 -2.87
C LEU A 64 -6.92 8.37 -2.85
N ALA A 65 -8.03 7.65 -2.70
CA ALA A 65 -8.03 6.19 -2.78
C ALA A 65 -7.62 5.72 -4.19
N ASP A 66 -8.15 6.33 -5.24
CA ASP A 66 -7.82 6.01 -6.63
C ASP A 66 -6.34 6.28 -6.96
N HIS A 67 -5.80 7.43 -6.52
CA HIS A 67 -4.39 7.76 -6.69
C HIS A 67 -3.48 6.77 -5.95
N LEU A 68 -3.87 6.34 -4.74
CA LEU A 68 -3.12 5.34 -3.98
C LEU A 68 -3.12 3.98 -4.67
N GLU A 69 -4.24 3.57 -5.27
CA GLU A 69 -4.32 2.32 -6.04
C GLU A 69 -3.45 2.36 -7.28
N GLY A 70 -3.51 3.45 -8.04
CA GLY A 70 -2.65 3.68 -9.20
C GLY A 70 -1.17 3.61 -8.83
N ALA A 71 -0.76 4.34 -7.79
CA ALA A 71 0.61 4.33 -7.29
C ALA A 71 1.07 2.93 -6.85
N ILE A 72 0.24 2.20 -6.09
CA ILE A 72 0.56 0.83 -5.64
C ILE A 72 0.73 -0.12 -6.83
N ALA A 73 -0.15 -0.02 -7.84
CA ALA A 73 -0.05 -0.84 -9.04
C ALA A 73 1.25 -0.56 -9.80
N THR A 74 1.61 0.73 -9.96
CA THR A 74 2.85 1.13 -10.61
C THR A 74 4.08 0.64 -9.84
N ILE A 75 4.16 0.85 -8.52
CA ILE A 75 5.28 0.38 -7.69
C ILE A 75 5.45 -1.14 -7.83
N ARG A 76 4.35 -1.90 -7.77
CA ARG A 76 4.39 -3.37 -7.96
C ARG A 76 4.87 -3.76 -9.35
N SER A 77 4.49 -3.00 -10.38
CA SER A 77 4.96 -3.21 -11.75
C SER A 77 6.47 -2.99 -11.84
N CYS A 78 7.01 -1.91 -11.26
CA CYS A 78 8.45 -1.65 -11.23
C CYS A 78 9.22 -2.72 -10.45
N ILE A 79 8.69 -3.21 -9.32
CA ILE A 79 9.26 -4.35 -8.59
C ILE A 79 9.34 -5.59 -9.49
N ALA A 80 8.25 -5.90 -10.19
CA ALA A 80 8.20 -7.05 -11.10
C ALA A 80 9.18 -6.90 -12.29
N ALA A 81 9.29 -5.70 -12.86
CA ALA A 81 10.23 -5.41 -13.94
C ALA A 81 11.70 -5.52 -13.49
N GLY A 82 11.99 -5.18 -12.23
CA GLY A 82 13.31 -5.37 -11.62
C GLY A 82 13.52 -6.76 -11.02
N THR A 83 12.66 -7.74 -11.29
CA THR A 83 12.81 -9.12 -10.83
C THR A 83 13.27 -10.02 -11.98
N GLU A 84 14.42 -10.68 -11.80
CA GLU A 84 14.96 -11.66 -12.73
C GLU A 84 14.81 -13.08 -12.19
N ARG A 85 14.42 -14.02 -13.04
CA ARG A 85 14.53 -15.45 -12.73
C ARG A 85 15.94 -15.93 -13.01
N ARG A 86 16.57 -16.56 -12.02
CA ARG A 86 17.89 -17.18 -12.17
C ARG A 86 17.84 -18.67 -11.85
N ASP A 87 18.47 -19.44 -12.72
CA ASP A 87 18.78 -20.85 -12.46
C ASP A 87 19.98 -20.93 -11.52
N VAL A 88 19.78 -21.55 -10.36
CA VAL A 88 20.83 -21.74 -9.35
C VAL A 88 21.07 -23.24 -9.20
N PRO A 89 22.31 -23.72 -9.32
CA PRO A 89 22.60 -25.13 -9.15
C PRO A 89 22.26 -25.57 -7.73
N ILE A 90 21.55 -26.70 -7.62
CA ILE A 90 21.21 -27.32 -6.34
C ILE A 90 22.49 -27.93 -5.75
N PRO A 91 22.81 -27.64 -4.47
CA PRO A 91 23.99 -28.21 -3.82
C PRO A 91 23.97 -29.74 -3.86
N PRO A 92 25.13 -30.41 -4.02
CA PRO A 92 25.21 -31.87 -4.11
C PRO A 92 24.56 -32.60 -2.93
N GLU A 93 24.58 -32.01 -1.73
CA GLU A 93 23.96 -32.60 -0.53
C GLU A 93 22.44 -32.72 -0.62
N ARG A 94 21.80 -31.99 -1.56
CA ARG A 94 20.34 -31.97 -1.78
C ARG A 94 19.89 -32.74 -3.02
N LEU A 95 20.82 -33.29 -3.81
CA LEU A 95 20.50 -34.07 -5.01
C LEU A 95 20.03 -35.48 -4.65
N ILE A 96 18.98 -35.97 -5.30
CA ILE A 96 18.45 -37.33 -5.11
C ILE A 96 18.31 -37.99 -6.49
N GLY A 97 19.14 -39.01 -6.75
CA GLY A 97 19.05 -39.82 -7.98
C GLY A 97 19.51 -39.12 -9.26
N CYS A 98 20.18 -37.98 -9.16
CA CYS A 98 20.76 -37.26 -10.29
C CYS A 98 22.10 -36.59 -9.92
N ASP A 99 22.93 -36.35 -10.93
CA ASP A 99 24.27 -35.75 -10.75
C ASP A 99 24.25 -34.21 -10.84
N ALA A 100 23.16 -33.63 -11.38
CA ALA A 100 22.94 -32.19 -11.45
C ALA A 100 21.44 -31.86 -11.50
N ALA A 101 21.05 -30.80 -10.79
CA ALA A 101 19.73 -30.18 -10.86
C ALA A 101 19.85 -28.68 -10.58
N HIS A 102 18.89 -27.89 -11.04
CA HIS A 102 18.82 -26.44 -10.84
C HIS A 102 17.51 -26.09 -10.15
N ASP A 103 17.56 -25.08 -9.29
CA ASP A 103 16.41 -24.42 -8.69
C ASP A 103 16.18 -23.08 -9.40
N ILE A 104 14.93 -22.62 -9.45
CA ILE A 104 14.61 -21.31 -10.01
C ILE A 104 14.36 -20.37 -8.85
N VAL A 105 15.17 -19.33 -8.74
CA VAL A 105 14.98 -18.28 -7.75
C VAL A 105 14.72 -16.94 -8.41
N ASP A 106 13.80 -16.18 -7.84
CA ASP A 106 13.57 -14.78 -8.21
C ASP A 106 14.60 -13.90 -7.49
N VAL A 107 15.37 -13.13 -8.26
CA VAL A 107 16.38 -12.20 -7.77
C VAL A 107 15.94 -10.79 -8.10
N LEU A 108 15.80 -9.97 -7.06
CA LEU A 108 15.45 -8.56 -7.18
C LEU A 108 16.68 -7.73 -7.48
N SER A 109 16.52 -6.72 -8.33
CA SER A 109 17.47 -5.61 -8.44
C SER A 109 17.49 -4.79 -7.14
N PRO A 110 18.56 -4.02 -6.87
CA PRO A 110 18.62 -3.14 -5.70
C PRO A 110 17.44 -2.16 -5.61
N ASP A 111 17.02 -1.60 -6.75
CA ASP A 111 15.88 -0.69 -6.81
C ASP A 111 14.55 -1.41 -6.54
N ALA A 112 14.36 -2.61 -7.08
CA ALA A 112 13.16 -3.41 -6.81
C ALA A 112 13.08 -3.85 -5.35
N GLU A 113 14.22 -4.13 -4.71
CA GLU A 113 14.28 -4.43 -3.28
C GLU A 113 13.93 -3.20 -2.42
N ALA A 114 14.46 -2.02 -2.77
CA ALA A 114 14.13 -0.77 -2.09
C ALA A 114 12.64 -0.43 -2.22
N LEU A 115 12.07 -0.53 -3.42
CA LEU A 115 10.65 -0.34 -3.66
C LEU A 115 9.80 -1.34 -2.87
N ARG A 116 10.19 -2.62 -2.83
CA ARG A 116 9.51 -3.65 -2.04
C ARG A 116 9.52 -3.32 -0.54
N ALA A 117 10.61 -2.77 -0.02
CA ALA A 117 10.72 -2.37 1.38
C ALA A 117 9.87 -1.11 1.70
N ALA A 118 9.74 -0.20 0.74
CA ALA A 118 9.01 1.06 0.91
C ALA A 118 7.49 0.96 0.65
N LEU A 119 7.04 -0.02 -0.13
CA LEU A 119 5.63 -0.24 -0.50
C LEU A 119 4.65 -0.38 0.69
N PRO A 120 4.97 -1.08 1.80
CA PRO A 120 4.03 -1.31 2.89
C PRO A 120 3.45 -0.03 3.51
N ALA A 121 4.20 1.07 3.53
CA ALA A 121 3.72 2.35 4.04
C ALA A 121 2.61 2.94 3.15
N VAL A 122 2.77 2.87 1.83
CA VAL A 122 1.77 3.31 0.86
C VAL A 122 0.51 2.45 0.96
N GLU A 123 0.67 1.12 1.10
CA GLU A 123 -0.45 0.21 1.30
C GLU A 123 -1.18 0.45 2.64
N ALA A 124 -0.46 0.83 3.69
CA ALA A 124 -1.05 1.16 4.98
C ALA A 124 -1.95 2.40 4.88
N LEU A 125 -1.51 3.43 4.16
CA LEU A 125 -2.34 4.60 3.87
C LEU A 125 -3.56 4.20 3.03
N SER A 126 -3.38 3.43 1.94
CA SER A 126 -4.50 2.97 1.10
C SER A 126 -5.56 2.23 1.91
N ARG A 127 -5.16 1.28 2.77
CA ARG A 127 -6.09 0.57 3.65
C ARG A 127 -6.78 1.50 4.64
N ALA A 128 -6.04 2.43 5.24
CA ALA A 128 -6.60 3.37 6.21
C ALA A 128 -7.60 4.34 5.55
N THR A 129 -7.30 4.84 4.35
CA THR A 129 -8.18 5.69 3.55
C THR A 129 -9.46 4.97 3.19
N ARG A 130 -9.37 3.76 2.59
CA ARG A 130 -10.55 2.95 2.25
C ARG A 130 -11.42 2.66 3.48
N HIS A 131 -10.80 2.24 4.59
CA HIS A 131 -11.54 1.97 5.81
C HIS A 131 -12.27 3.20 6.34
N ALA A 132 -11.65 4.38 6.28
CA ALA A 132 -12.30 5.63 6.67
C ALA A 132 -13.49 5.98 5.77
N LEU A 133 -13.35 5.81 4.45
CA LEU A 133 -14.40 6.07 3.46
C LEU A 133 -15.57 5.09 3.63
N ASP A 134 -15.28 3.79 3.71
CA ASP A 134 -16.28 2.73 3.91
C ASP A 134 -17.09 2.97 5.21
N PHE A 135 -16.40 3.36 6.28
CA PHE A 135 -17.06 3.67 7.54
C PHE A 135 -17.95 4.91 7.43
N ALA A 136 -17.46 6.00 6.81
CA ALA A 136 -18.23 7.21 6.60
C ALA A 136 -19.51 6.94 5.79
N GLU A 137 -19.39 6.10 4.75
CA GLU A 137 -20.50 5.65 3.94
C GLU A 137 -21.50 4.81 4.74
N GLY A 138 -21.01 3.87 5.56
CA GLY A 138 -21.85 3.09 6.46
C GLY A 138 -22.64 3.96 7.44
N VAL A 139 -22.01 5.00 8.02
CA VAL A 139 -22.69 5.98 8.89
C VAL A 139 -23.74 6.76 8.11
N ARG A 140 -23.44 7.19 6.89
CA ARG A 140 -24.38 7.93 6.02
C ARG A 140 -25.62 7.10 5.72
N VAL A 141 -25.44 5.87 5.25
CA VAL A 141 -26.52 4.93 4.94
C VAL A 141 -27.35 4.64 6.19
N SER A 142 -26.71 4.36 7.32
CA SER A 142 -27.41 4.12 8.59
C SER A 142 -28.30 5.31 8.99
N ARG A 143 -27.80 6.54 8.84
CA ARG A 143 -28.58 7.75 9.11
C ARG A 143 -29.79 7.88 8.19
N GLN A 144 -29.62 7.58 6.89
CA GLN A 144 -30.71 7.62 5.92
C GLN A 144 -31.82 6.62 6.25
N MET A 145 -31.45 5.42 6.69
CA MET A 145 -32.42 4.41 7.12
C MET A 145 -33.22 4.86 8.36
N LEU A 146 -32.55 5.51 9.32
CA LEU A 146 -33.19 6.01 10.54
C LEU A 146 -34.03 7.29 10.33
N SER A 147 -33.75 8.06 9.28
CA SER A 147 -34.51 9.27 8.92
C SER A 147 -35.63 9.02 7.91
N ALA A 148 -35.86 7.76 7.52
CA ALA A 148 -36.88 7.39 6.54
C ALA A 148 -38.27 7.08 7.17
N GLU A 149 -38.50 7.50 8.43
CA GLU A 149 -39.83 7.60 9.06
C GLU A 149 -40.44 8.99 8.84
#